data_AF-A0A832UA88-F1
#
_entry.id   AF-A0A832UA88-F1
#
_cell.length_a   1.000
_cell.length_b   1.000
_cell.length_c   1.000
_cell.angle_alpha   90.00
_cell.angle_beta   90.00
_cell.angle_gamma   90.00
#
_symmetry.space_group_name_H-M   'P 1'
#
loop_
_entity.id
_entity.type
_entity.pdbx_description
1 polymer ?
#
loop_
_entity_poly.entity_id
_entity_poly.type
_entity_poly.pdbx_seq_one_letter_code
_entity_poly.pdbx_strand_id
1 'polypeptide(L)'
;MRHGRRRNDPWDQPWVIIAAVVGVIAVIGIAVFFFLGSGGAAGTPEAGNPLGTSGAGSGSSTVVSGTIDPSAIKEQPTVTVPAQGVFVKVSYLGSFSGQYGMEGEMMDARDSGDRVYEIENANGTVSAMFRKTDSSTKPHELMVEIWKDGKVLKFDKNTSPNGEVRVDYAL
;
A
#
# COMPACT_ATOMS: atom_id res chain seq x y z
N MET A 1 46.58 -47.30 -30.19
CA MET A 1 45.48 -46.59 -30.87
C MET A 1 44.14 -47.12 -30.38
N ARG A 2 43.44 -46.38 -29.50
CA ARG A 2 41.98 -46.51 -29.31
C ARG A 2 41.44 -45.13 -28.97
N HIS A 3 40.94 -44.42 -29.97
CA HIS A 3 40.15 -43.21 -29.76
C HIS A 3 38.78 -43.61 -29.21
N GLY A 4 38.47 -43.18 -28.00
CA GLY A 4 37.12 -43.23 -27.46
C GLY A 4 36.24 -42.24 -28.21
N ARG A 5 35.26 -42.75 -28.96
CA ARG A 5 34.17 -41.95 -29.52
C ARG A 5 33.29 -41.46 -28.37
N ARG A 6 33.36 -40.16 -28.05
CA ARG A 6 32.33 -39.50 -27.23
C ARG A 6 31.03 -39.55 -28.03
N ARG A 7 30.02 -40.23 -27.49
CA ARG A 7 28.67 -40.20 -28.03
C ARG A 7 28.07 -38.87 -27.56
N ASN A 8 27.63 -38.05 -28.51
CA ASN A 8 26.88 -36.84 -28.19
C ASN A 8 25.46 -37.28 -27.88
N ASP A 9 25.19 -37.51 -26.60
CA ASP A 9 23.83 -37.78 -26.14
C ASP A 9 23.01 -36.47 -26.32
N PRO A 10 21.84 -36.51 -26.98
CA PRO A 10 21.07 -35.32 -27.32
C PRO A 10 20.54 -34.56 -26.09
N TRP A 11 20.66 -35.17 -24.91
CA TRP A 11 20.20 -34.66 -23.63
C TRP A 11 21.19 -33.71 -22.93
N ASP A 12 22.46 -33.70 -23.36
CA ASP A 12 23.50 -32.83 -22.78
C ASP A 12 23.67 -31.50 -23.54
N GLN A 13 22.80 -31.22 -24.51
CA GLN A 13 22.86 -29.94 -25.21
C GLN A 13 22.26 -28.83 -24.32
N PRO A 14 22.98 -27.72 -24.09
CA PRO A 14 22.52 -26.63 -23.22
C PRO A 14 21.18 -26.04 -23.66
N TRP A 15 20.81 -26.23 -24.93
CA TRP A 15 19.61 -25.67 -25.54
C TRP A 15 18.35 -26.49 -25.17
N VAL A 16 18.51 -27.78 -24.88
CA VAL A 16 17.41 -28.67 -24.44
C VAL A 16 16.97 -28.31 -23.02
N ILE A 17 17.93 -27.96 -22.15
CA ILE A 17 17.65 -27.50 -20.79
C ILE A 17 16.86 -26.18 -20.83
N ILE A 18 17.24 -25.25 -21.71
CA ILE A 18 16.54 -23.97 -21.88
C ILE A 18 15.10 -24.19 -22.37
N ALA A 19 14.90 -25.06 -23.37
CA ALA A 19 13.56 -25.36 -23.89
C ALA A 19 12.65 -26.01 -22.82
N ALA A 20 13.19 -26.89 -21.99
CA ALA A 20 12.44 -27.53 -20.90
C ALA A 20 12.00 -26.52 -19.83
N VAL A 21 12.87 -25.59 -19.42
CA VAL A 21 12.56 -24.57 -18.41
C VAL A 21 11.48 -23.60 -18.91
N VAL A 22 11.55 -23.17 -20.18
CA VAL A 22 10.54 -22.28 -20.78
C VAL A 22 9.17 -22.96 -20.83
N GLY A 23 9.13 -24.25 -21.16
CA GLY A 23 7.88 -25.02 -21.16
C GLY A 23 7.21 -25.09 -19.78
N VAL A 24 7.98 -25.32 -18.72
CA VAL A 24 7.44 -25.41 -17.35
C VAL A 24 6.89 -24.06 -16.86
N ILE A 25 7.56 -22.94 -17.15
CA ILE A 25 7.11 -21.60 -16.74
C ILE A 25 5.77 -21.24 -17.42
N ALA A 26 5.61 -21.58 -18.70
CA ALA A 26 4.36 -21.32 -19.42
C ALA A 26 3.16 -22.10 -18.83
N VAL A 27 3.37 -23.35 -18.42
CA VAL A 27 2.31 -24.18 -17.81
C VAL A 27 1.88 -23.64 -16.45
N ILE A 28 2.84 -23.19 -15.62
CA ILE A 28 2.55 -22.61 -14.30
C ILE A 28 1.77 -21.28 -14.45
N GLY A 29 2.14 -20.44 -15.42
CA GLY A 29 1.44 -19.18 -15.68
C GLY A 29 -0.04 -19.36 -16.03
N ILE A 30 -0.37 -20.36 -16.85
CA ILE A 30 -1.75 -20.68 -17.24
C ILE A 30 -2.55 -21.22 -16.04
N ALA A 31 -1.94 -22.06 -15.21
CA ALA A 31 -2.59 -22.63 -14.02
C ALA A 31 -2.94 -21.55 -12.97
N VAL A 32 -2.06 -20.58 -12.75
CA VAL A 32 -2.32 -19.46 -11.81
C VAL A 32 -3.45 -18.55 -12.31
N PHE A 33 -3.51 -18.29 -13.62
CA PHE A 33 -4.57 -17.46 -14.20
C PHE A 33 -5.96 -18.11 -14.11
N PHE A 34 -6.04 -19.44 -14.23
CA PHE A 34 -7.32 -20.16 -14.10
C PHE A 34 -7.76 -20.36 -12.64
N PHE A 35 -6.84 -20.42 -11.66
CA PHE A 35 -7.19 -20.62 -10.25
C PHE A 35 -7.46 -19.33 -9.45
N LEU A 36 -7.00 -18.16 -9.90
CA LEU A 36 -7.33 -16.87 -9.25
C LEU A 36 -8.56 -16.16 -9.84
N GLY A 37 -9.17 -16.70 -10.90
CA GLY A 37 -10.23 -16.05 -11.67
C GLY A 37 -11.68 -16.43 -11.32
N SER A 38 -11.93 -17.36 -10.38
CA SER A 38 -13.30 -17.78 -10.06
C SER A 38 -13.54 -18.01 -8.58
N GLY A 39 -14.20 -17.05 -7.93
CA GLY A 39 -14.72 -17.25 -6.59
C GLY A 39 -15.59 -16.08 -6.15
N GLY A 40 -16.92 -16.28 -6.14
CA GLY A 40 -17.83 -15.48 -5.31
C GLY A 40 -19.06 -14.92 -6.00
N ALA A 41 -20.06 -15.76 -6.24
CA ALA A 41 -21.45 -15.33 -6.29
C ALA A 41 -22.02 -15.26 -4.87
N ALA A 42 -22.77 -14.20 -4.53
CA ALA A 42 -24.07 -14.23 -3.82
C ALA A 42 -24.36 -12.91 -3.09
N GLY A 43 -25.61 -12.47 -3.20
CA GLY A 43 -26.32 -11.78 -2.11
C GLY A 43 -26.47 -10.26 -2.27
N THR A 44 -27.59 -9.84 -2.85
CA THR A 44 -28.25 -8.57 -2.49
C THR A 44 -28.98 -8.74 -1.15
N PRO A 45 -28.77 -7.86 -0.17
CA PRO A 45 -29.77 -7.56 0.83
C PRO A 45 -30.23 -6.09 0.71
N GLU A 46 -31.51 -5.98 0.39
CA GLU A 46 -32.51 -5.10 1.00
C GLU A 46 -32.09 -3.74 1.57
N ALA A 47 -32.64 -2.69 0.96
CA ALA A 47 -32.61 -1.32 1.46
C ALA A 47 -33.45 -1.20 2.74
N GLY A 48 -32.78 -1.05 3.88
CA GLY A 48 -33.37 -0.59 5.13
C GLY A 48 -32.90 0.83 5.44
N ASN A 49 -33.81 1.81 5.38
CA ASN A 49 -33.62 3.10 6.03
C ASN A 49 -33.44 2.89 7.55
N PRO A 50 -32.61 3.71 8.20
CA PRO A 50 -33.21 4.58 9.20
C PRO A 50 -32.77 6.04 9.14
N LEU A 51 -33.69 6.83 9.68
CA LEU A 51 -33.79 8.27 9.78
C LEU A 51 -32.80 8.87 10.80
N GLY A 52 -32.21 10.01 10.45
CA GLY A 52 -31.87 11.11 11.38
C GLY A 52 -30.50 11.05 12.08
N THR A 53 -29.65 12.05 11.85
CA THR A 53 -29.64 13.29 12.66
C THR A 53 -28.60 14.26 12.10
N SER A 54 -29.06 15.48 11.86
CA SER A 54 -28.27 16.64 11.45
C SER A 54 -27.27 17.03 12.54
N GLY A 55 -25.98 17.00 12.21
CA GLY A 55 -24.92 17.64 12.99
C GLY A 55 -24.26 18.71 12.11
N ALA A 56 -24.63 19.96 12.33
CA ALA A 56 -24.05 21.11 11.65
C ALA A 56 -22.59 21.32 12.11
N GLY A 57 -21.63 21.10 11.20
CA GLY A 57 -20.26 21.57 11.31
C GLY A 57 -20.03 22.63 10.24
N SER A 58 -20.03 23.89 10.66
CA SER A 58 -19.94 25.11 9.86
C SER A 58 -18.79 25.07 8.85
N GLY A 59 -19.11 25.03 7.56
CA GLY A 59 -18.18 25.35 6.49
C GLY A 59 -17.96 26.87 6.46
N SER A 60 -16.74 27.31 6.79
CA SER A 60 -16.29 28.66 6.46
C SER A 60 -15.05 28.54 5.56
N SER A 61 -15.29 28.44 4.26
CA SER A 61 -14.28 28.76 3.26
C SER A 61 -14.55 30.19 2.81
N THR A 62 -13.81 31.13 3.38
CA THR A 62 -13.76 32.51 2.89
C THR A 62 -12.98 32.50 1.57
N VAL A 63 -13.67 32.82 0.47
CA VAL A 63 -13.04 33.06 -0.83
C VAL A 63 -12.37 34.43 -0.76
N VAL A 64 -11.03 34.44 -0.68
CA VAL A 64 -10.24 35.65 -0.83
C VAL A 64 -9.62 35.65 -2.23
N SER A 65 -10.11 36.55 -3.07
CA SER A 65 -9.56 36.85 -4.39
C SER A 65 -8.17 37.47 -4.21
N GLY A 66 -7.14 36.84 -4.76
CA GLY A 66 -5.74 37.27 -4.60
C GLY A 66 -4.92 36.97 -5.84
N THR A 67 -4.28 38.02 -6.35
CA THR A 67 -3.34 38.10 -7.48
C THR A 67 -2.31 36.95 -7.48
N ILE A 68 -2.11 36.35 -8.66
CA ILE A 68 -1.11 35.29 -8.91
C ILE A 68 0.32 35.83 -8.76
N ASP A 69 0.91 35.61 -7.60
CA ASP A 69 2.35 35.78 -7.35
C ASP A 69 3.06 34.44 -7.60
N PRO A 70 4.04 34.32 -8.51
CA PRO A 70 4.67 33.06 -8.86
C PRO A 70 5.76 32.69 -7.83
N SER A 71 5.35 32.39 -6.60
CA SER A 71 6.21 31.76 -5.59
C SER A 71 5.38 31.06 -4.50
N ALA A 72 4.33 30.34 -4.89
CA ALA A 72 3.48 29.59 -3.97
C ALA A 72 4.11 28.23 -3.62
N ILE A 73 4.95 28.21 -2.58
CA ILE A 73 5.24 26.98 -1.82
C ILE A 73 3.91 26.59 -1.18
N LYS A 74 3.27 25.51 -1.65
CA LYS A 74 2.07 24.99 -0.99
C LYS A 74 2.48 24.43 0.38
N GLU A 75 2.22 25.17 1.44
CA GLU A 75 2.31 24.65 2.80
C GLU A 75 1.26 23.54 2.95
N GLN A 76 1.72 22.29 3.11
CA GLN A 76 0.86 21.17 3.45
C GLN A 76 0.39 21.36 4.90
N PRO A 77 -0.94 21.31 5.17
CA PRO A 77 -1.43 21.42 6.54
C PRO A 77 -0.82 20.30 7.38
N THR A 78 -0.07 20.67 8.41
CA THR A 78 0.56 19.70 9.31
C THR A 78 -0.52 19.01 10.13
N VAL A 79 -0.66 17.70 9.95
CA VAL A 79 -1.57 16.90 10.78
C VAL A 79 -0.88 16.56 12.11
N THR A 80 -1.52 17.00 13.20
CA THR A 80 -1.09 16.75 14.58
C THR A 80 -1.55 15.36 15.04
N VAL A 81 -0.61 14.55 15.52
CA VAL A 81 -0.91 13.25 16.15
C VAL A 81 -1.32 13.47 17.61
N PRO A 82 -2.38 12.83 18.12
CA PRO A 82 -2.76 12.94 19.53
C PRO A 82 -1.66 12.47 20.50
N ALA A 83 -1.68 13.02 21.72
CA ALA A 83 -0.65 12.78 22.74
C ALA A 83 -0.80 11.45 23.50
N GLN A 84 -1.89 10.70 23.29
CA GLN A 84 -2.17 9.43 23.95
C GLN A 84 -2.73 8.44 22.94
N GLY A 85 -2.31 7.18 23.03
CA GLY A 85 -2.73 6.12 22.12
C GLY A 85 -1.67 5.74 21.10
N VAL A 86 -2.02 4.79 20.23
CA VAL A 86 -1.14 4.31 19.16
C VAL A 86 -1.73 4.71 17.82
N PHE A 87 -0.91 5.32 16.97
CA PHE A 87 -1.35 5.85 15.70
C PHE A 87 -0.42 5.45 14.57
N VAL A 88 -0.98 5.36 13.37
CA VAL A 88 -0.23 5.28 12.12
C VAL A 88 -0.43 6.59 11.38
N LYS A 89 0.66 7.33 11.18
CA LYS A 89 0.67 8.54 10.36
C LYS A 89 1.19 8.20 8.98
N VAL A 90 0.45 8.60 7.95
CA VAL A 90 0.84 8.48 6.55
C VAL A 90 0.95 9.88 5.96
N SER A 91 2.07 10.20 5.34
CA SER A 91 2.33 11.48 4.70
C SER A 91 2.66 11.25 3.23
N TYR A 92 1.80 11.73 2.33
CA TYR A 92 2.04 11.67 0.90
C TYR A 92 1.28 12.76 0.14
N LEU A 93 1.97 13.42 -0.80
CA LEU A 93 1.36 14.48 -1.62
C LEU A 93 0.27 13.97 -2.57
N GLY A 94 0.31 12.68 -2.94
CA GLY A 94 -0.64 12.06 -3.84
C GLY A 94 -1.66 11.16 -3.13
N SER A 95 -2.33 10.32 -3.91
CA SER A 95 -3.27 9.32 -3.39
C SER A 95 -2.54 8.02 -3.02
N PHE A 96 -2.93 7.41 -1.91
CA PHE A 96 -2.40 6.14 -1.44
C PHE A 96 -3.52 5.18 -1.00
N SER A 97 -3.18 3.91 -0.90
CA SER A 97 -4.04 2.87 -0.32
C SER A 97 -3.20 1.89 0.46
N GLY A 98 -3.76 1.26 1.48
CA GLY A 98 -3.03 0.31 2.30
C GLY A 98 -3.86 -0.30 3.39
N GLN A 99 -3.15 -0.98 4.29
CA GLN A 99 -3.70 -1.59 5.49
C GLN A 99 -2.87 -1.19 6.70
N TYR A 100 -3.51 -1.04 7.85
CA TYR A 100 -2.86 -0.75 9.12
C TYR A 100 -3.60 -1.44 10.26
N GLY A 101 -2.93 -1.71 11.36
CA GLY A 101 -3.57 -2.30 12.54
C GLY A 101 -2.62 -3.21 13.29
N MET A 102 -3.21 -4.16 14.01
CA MET A 102 -2.47 -5.22 14.69
C MET A 102 -2.48 -6.50 13.86
N GLU A 103 -1.50 -7.37 14.07
CA GLU A 103 -1.52 -8.71 13.50
C GLU A 103 -2.83 -9.44 13.86
N GLY A 104 -3.62 -9.79 12.84
CA GLY A 104 -4.95 -10.42 13.00
C GLY A 104 -6.13 -9.44 13.01
N GLU A 105 -5.89 -8.14 13.12
CA GLU A 105 -6.91 -7.08 13.11
C GLU A 105 -6.42 -5.88 12.27
N MET A 106 -6.40 -6.09 10.95
CA MET A 106 -5.99 -5.08 9.97
C MET A 106 -7.21 -4.34 9.42
N MET A 107 -7.06 -3.03 9.25
CA MET A 107 -8.04 -2.13 8.66
C MET A 107 -7.52 -1.60 7.32
N ASP A 108 -8.39 -1.54 6.31
CA ASP A 108 -8.07 -0.92 5.03
C ASP A 108 -8.19 0.61 5.13
N ALA A 109 -7.30 1.32 4.44
CA ALA A 109 -7.36 2.76 4.27
C ALA A 109 -7.05 3.18 2.83
N ARG A 110 -7.74 4.22 2.36
CA ARG A 110 -7.52 4.82 1.06
C ARG A 110 -7.80 6.32 1.12
N ASP A 111 -6.74 7.11 1.02
CA ASP A 111 -6.78 8.55 1.22
C ASP A 111 -5.70 9.25 0.39
N SER A 112 -5.52 10.55 0.62
CA SER A 112 -4.44 11.38 0.12
C SER A 112 -3.99 12.39 1.18
N GLY A 113 -2.82 12.98 0.99
CA GLY A 113 -2.26 13.98 1.89
C GLY A 113 -1.65 13.38 3.15
N ASP A 114 -1.67 14.18 4.22
CA ASP A 114 -1.33 13.71 5.56
C ASP A 114 -2.56 13.11 6.24
N ARG A 115 -2.41 11.90 6.78
CA ARG A 115 -3.45 11.18 7.52
C ARG A 115 -2.88 10.56 8.78
N VAL A 116 -3.73 10.46 9.80
CA VAL A 116 -3.42 9.79 11.06
C VAL A 116 -4.58 8.85 11.34
N TYR A 117 -4.23 7.58 11.57
CA TYR A 117 -5.17 6.52 11.89
C TYR A 117 -4.89 6.02 13.29
N GLU A 118 -5.93 5.90 14.10
CA GLU A 118 -5.84 5.34 15.44
C GLU A 118 -5.90 3.81 15.38
N ILE A 119 -5.11 3.15 16.22
CA ILE A 119 -5.21 1.72 16.47
C ILE A 119 -5.76 1.53 17.87
N GLU A 120 -7.03 1.14 17.94
CA GLU A 120 -7.70 0.88 19.21
C GLU A 120 -7.09 -0.35 19.89
N ASN A 121 -6.97 -0.31 21.22
CA ASN A 121 -6.53 -1.42 22.07
C ASN A 121 -5.17 -2.05 21.66
N ALA A 122 -4.26 -1.23 21.14
CA ALA A 122 -2.99 -1.70 20.61
C ALA A 122 -2.11 -2.37 21.70
N ASN A 123 -1.99 -3.70 21.67
CA ASN A 123 -1.28 -4.50 22.67
C ASN A 123 -0.30 -5.54 22.09
N GLY A 124 -0.07 -5.53 20.78
CA GLY A 124 0.79 -6.47 20.07
C GLY A 124 1.67 -5.83 19.00
N THR A 125 2.01 -6.60 17.97
CA THR A 125 2.73 -6.09 16.80
C THR A 125 1.81 -5.23 15.97
N VAL A 126 2.17 -3.95 15.83
CA VAL A 126 1.53 -3.02 14.91
C VAL A 126 2.21 -3.13 13.55
N SER A 127 1.39 -3.26 12.51
CA SER A 127 1.82 -3.29 11.12
C SER A 127 1.10 -2.21 10.32
N ALA A 128 1.83 -1.57 9.41
CA ALA A 128 1.31 -0.62 8.47
C ALA A 128 1.95 -0.84 7.10
N MET A 129 1.14 -0.97 6.06
CA MET A 129 1.58 -1.16 4.69
C MET A 129 0.77 -0.27 3.77
N PHE A 130 1.43 0.69 3.12
CA PHE A 130 0.80 1.64 2.21
C PHE A 130 1.54 1.73 0.90
N ARG A 131 0.80 1.87 -0.20
CA ARG A 131 1.33 2.05 -1.54
C ARG A 131 0.75 3.28 -2.21
N LYS A 132 1.55 3.87 -3.10
CA LYS A 132 1.11 4.95 -3.98
C LYS A 132 0.09 4.42 -4.97
N THR A 133 -0.94 5.21 -5.23
CA THR A 133 -2.00 4.90 -6.19
C THR A 133 -2.20 5.98 -7.24
N ASP A 134 -1.49 7.09 -7.10
CA ASP A 134 -1.36 8.07 -8.16
C ASP A 134 -0.35 7.58 -9.19
N SER A 135 -0.67 7.69 -10.48
CA SER A 135 0.25 7.34 -11.57
C SER A 135 1.35 8.40 -11.76
N SER A 136 1.78 9.05 -10.67
CA SER A 136 2.77 10.10 -10.70
C SER A 136 4.16 9.53 -10.98
N THR A 137 4.81 10.09 -12.00
CA THR A 137 6.21 9.78 -12.33
C THR A 137 7.21 10.65 -11.56
N LYS A 138 6.71 11.60 -10.76
CA LYS A 138 7.54 12.48 -9.92
C LYS A 138 7.95 11.75 -8.63
N PRO A 139 9.16 11.99 -8.12
CA PRO A 139 9.69 11.31 -6.94
C PRO A 139 9.14 11.92 -5.63
N HIS A 140 7.82 11.93 -5.45
CA HIS A 140 7.21 12.34 -4.18
C HIS A 140 7.40 11.23 -3.16
N GLU A 141 7.80 11.57 -1.94
CA GLU A 141 8.03 10.62 -0.84
C GLU A 141 6.70 10.21 -0.21
N LEU A 142 6.42 8.91 -0.19
CA LEU A 142 5.42 8.31 0.71
C LEU A 142 6.15 7.95 2.00
N MET A 143 5.69 8.47 3.14
CA MET A 143 6.24 8.17 4.45
C MET A 143 5.15 7.58 5.34
N VAL A 144 5.50 6.53 6.09
CA VAL A 144 4.61 5.87 7.06
C VAL A 144 5.33 5.81 8.40
N GLU A 145 4.66 6.25 9.45
CA GLU A 145 5.19 6.34 10.81
C GLU A 145 4.24 5.67 11.80
N ILE A 146 4.77 4.89 12.73
CA ILE A 146 4.06 4.36 13.90
C ILE A 146 4.38 5.26 15.08
N TRP A 147 3.33 5.79 15.71
CA TRP A 147 3.39 6.71 16.84
C TRP A 147 2.79 6.07 18.09
N LYS A 148 3.34 6.37 19.26
CA LYS A 148 2.76 6.07 20.57
C LYS A 148 2.97 7.26 21.50
N ASP A 149 1.89 7.69 22.14
CA ASP A 149 1.89 8.78 23.13
C ASP A 149 2.61 10.05 22.62
N GLY A 150 2.30 10.44 21.38
CA GLY A 150 2.88 11.61 20.72
C GLY A 150 4.34 11.48 20.28
N LYS A 151 4.91 10.27 20.26
CA LYS A 151 6.29 10.00 19.80
C LYS A 151 6.33 8.99 18.67
N VAL A 152 7.19 9.24 17.67
CA VAL A 152 7.50 8.25 16.62
C VAL A 152 8.28 7.09 17.24
N LEU A 153 7.77 5.87 17.06
CA LEU A 153 8.43 4.63 17.43
C LEU A 153 9.25 4.07 16.26
N LYS A 154 8.66 4.09 15.07
CA LYS A 154 9.30 3.60 13.84
C LYS A 154 8.70 4.25 12.61
N PHE A 155 9.48 4.36 11.55
CA PHE A 155 9.02 4.87 10.27
C PHE A 155 9.80 4.23 9.13
N ASP A 156 9.23 4.29 7.93
CA ASP A 156 9.92 4.02 6.67
C ASP A 156 9.33 4.89 5.55
N LYS A 157 10.02 4.95 4.41
CA LYS A 157 9.65 5.84 3.30
C LYS A 157 10.08 5.33 1.94
N ASN A 158 9.33 5.70 0.90
CA ASN A 158 9.61 5.29 -0.48
C ASN A 158 9.30 6.41 -1.49
N THR A 159 10.26 6.74 -2.34
CA THR A 159 10.13 7.74 -3.41
C THR A 159 9.85 7.13 -4.79
N SER A 160 9.96 5.82 -4.93
CA SER A 160 9.77 5.12 -6.21
C SER A 160 8.35 5.33 -6.77
N PRO A 161 8.18 5.39 -8.11
CA PRO A 161 6.86 5.36 -8.74
C PRO A 161 6.12 4.08 -8.33
N ASN A 162 4.84 4.20 -7.95
CA ASN A 162 4.04 3.10 -7.42
C ASN A 162 4.69 2.37 -6.22
N GLY A 163 5.59 3.04 -5.50
CA GLY A 163 6.31 2.48 -4.37
C GLY A 163 5.37 2.11 -3.22
N GLU A 164 5.77 1.08 -2.48
CA GLU A 164 5.14 0.61 -1.25
C GLU A 164 6.09 0.85 -0.07
N VAL A 165 5.50 1.12 1.10
CA VAL A 165 6.17 1.24 2.38
C VAL A 165 5.51 0.25 3.33
N ARG A 166 6.33 -0.53 4.05
CA ARG A 166 5.87 -1.43 5.11
C ARG A 166 6.67 -1.17 6.38
N VAL A 167 5.96 -1.03 7.50
CA VAL A 167 6.55 -0.81 8.81
C VAL A 167 5.88 -1.75 9.82
N ASP A 168 6.71 -2.50 10.56
CA ASP A 168 6.27 -3.38 11.63
C ASP A 168 7.00 -3.00 12.94
N TYR A 169 6.26 -2.95 14.05
CA TYR A 169 6.79 -2.62 15.36
C TYR A 169 6.03 -3.33 16.50
N ALA A 170 6.77 -3.94 17.42
CA ALA A 170 6.20 -4.56 18.63
C ALA A 170 6.15 -3.55 19.80
N LEU A 171 4.96 -3.36 20.38
CA LEU A 171 4.63 -2.31 21.36
C LEU A 171 5.11 -2.50 22.79
#